data_AF-A0A803P0L9-F1
#
_entry.id   AF-A0A803P0L9-F1
#
_cell.length_a   1.000
_cell.length_b   1.000
_cell.length_c   1.000
_cell.angle_alpha   90.00
_cell.angle_beta   90.00
_cell.angle_gamma   90.00
#
_symmetry.space_group_name_H-M   'P 1'
#
loop_
_entity.id
_entity.type
_entity.pdbx_description
1 polymer ?
#
loop_
_entity_poly.entity_id
_entity_poly.type
_entity_poly.pdbx_seq_one_letter_code
_entity_poly.pdbx_strand_id
1 'polypeptide(L)' 'MHANIVSCGARHSAIITEDSKVFCWGWNKYGQLGLGDANDRNIPTEVTMEGCVPKNVACGWWHTLLLAESPT' A
#
# COMPACT_ATOMS: atom_id res chain seq x y z
N MET A 1 -11.72 -7.83 6.87
CA MET A 1 -10.67 -7.46 5.91
C MET A 1 -10.20 -8.75 5.25
N HIS A 2 -10.55 -8.95 3.99
CA HIS A 2 -10.02 -10.06 3.19
C HIS A 2 -9.01 -9.49 2.21
N ALA A 3 -7.76 -9.94 2.31
CA ALA A 3 -6.70 -9.53 1.40
C ALA A 3 -6.83 -10.32 0.10
N ASN A 4 -6.94 -9.60 -1.03
CA ASN A 4 -6.99 -10.19 -2.36
C ASN A 4 -5.57 -10.24 -2.97
N ILE A 5 -4.80 -9.18 -2.78
CA ILE A 5 -3.43 -9.05 -3.29
C ILE A 5 -2.50 -8.67 -2.13
N VAL A 6 -1.33 -9.28 -2.11
CA VAL A 6 -0.28 -9.00 -1.12
C VAL A 6 1.07 -8.81 -1.80
N SER A 7 1.85 -7.88 -1.29
CA SER A 7 3.25 -7.71 -1.67
C SER A 7 4.10 -7.36 -0.45
N CYS A 8 5.31 -7.90 -0.40
CA CYS A 8 6.26 -7.70 0.69
C CYS A 8 7.60 -7.20 0.14
N GLY A 9 8.08 -6.09 0.71
CA GLY A 9 9.40 -5.54 0.43
C GLY A 9 10.42 -5.96 1.49
N ALA A 10 11.54 -5.24 1.56
CA ALA A 10 12.60 -5.57 2.52
C ALA A 10 12.17 -5.42 3.99
N ARG A 11 11.39 -4.39 4.31
CA ARG A 11 10.93 -4.06 5.67
C ARG A 11 9.52 -3.46 5.73
N HIS A 12 8.73 -3.60 4.67
CA HIS A 12 7.37 -3.13 4.61
C HIS A 12 6.50 -4.10 3.82
N SER A 13 5.19 -3.98 3.99
CA SER A 13 4.20 -4.83 3.34
C SER A 13 3.04 -3.96 2.89
N ALA A 14 2.42 -4.36 1.79
CA ALA A 14 1.23 -3.73 1.26
C ALA A 14 0.22 -4.79 0.82
N ILE A 15 -1.07 -4.48 0.98
CA ILE A 15 -2.17 -5.32 0.50
C ILE A 15 -3.20 -4.49 -0.23
N ILE A 16 -3.91 -5.15 -1.14
CA ILE A 16 -5.19 -4.67 -1.68
C ILE A 16 -6.27 -5.62 -1.19
N THR A 17 -7.33 -5.08 -0.61
CA THR A 17 -8.46 -5.85 -0.11
C THR A 17 -9.51 -6.08 -1.20
N GLU A 18 -10.43 -7.01 -0.96
CA GLU A 18 -11.57 -7.26 -1.85
C GLU A 18 -12.48 -6.02 -2.03
N ASP A 19 -12.56 -5.15 -1.03
CA ASP A 19 -13.27 -3.86 -1.10
C ASP A 19 -12.43 -2.74 -1.74
N SER A 20 -11.38 -3.08 -2.49
CA SER A 20 -10.52 -2.16 -3.24
C SER A 20 -9.85 -1.08 -2.37
N LYS A 21 -9.52 -1.41 -1.12
CA LYS A 21 -8.72 -0.55 -0.24
C LYS A 21 -7.27 -0.99 -0.23
N VAL A 22 -6.37 -0.04 -0.01
CA VAL A 22 -4.94 -0.29 0.10
C VAL A 22 -4.50 -0.08 1.53
N PHE A 23 -3.76 -1.04 2.08
CA PHE A 23 -3.12 -0.90 3.38
C PHE A 23 -1.63 -1.13 3.26
N CYS A 24 -0.85 -0.28 3.94
CA CYS A 24 0.60 -0.37 4.01
C CYS A 24 1.05 -0.35 5.47
N TRP A 25 2.09 -1.12 5.80
CA TRP A 25 2.72 -1.08 7.12
C TRP A 25 4.19 -1.53 7.07
N GLY A 26 4.89 -1.32 8.17
CA GLY A 26 6.30 -1.60 8.37
C GLY A 26 7.15 -0.32 8.45
N TRP A 27 8.41 -0.48 8.07
CA TRP A 27 9.41 0.59 8.07
C TRP A 27 9.13 1.61 6.95
N ASN A 28 9.18 2.90 7.27
CA ASN A 28 8.72 4.00 6.42
C ASN A 28 9.72 5.17 6.29
N LYS A 29 11.00 4.98 6.61
CA LYS A 29 11.97 6.10 6.62
C LYS A 29 12.05 6.87 5.30
N TYR A 30 11.74 6.25 4.17
CA TYR A 30 11.76 6.88 2.85
C TYR A 30 10.37 7.22 2.30
N GLY A 31 9.32 7.08 3.12
CA GLY A 31 7.94 7.32 2.70
C GLY A 31 7.34 6.19 1.86
N GLN A 32 7.94 5.00 1.86
CA GLN A 32 7.49 3.85 1.06
C GLN A 32 6.06 3.38 1.38
N LEU A 33 5.50 3.76 2.53
CA LEU A 33 4.11 3.42 2.85
C LEU A 33 3.10 4.33 2.14
N GLY A 34 3.52 5.47 1.58
CA GLY A 34 2.64 6.39 0.84
C GLY A 34 1.69 7.21 1.72
N LEU A 35 1.95 7.30 3.02
CA LEU A 35 1.06 7.95 4.01
C LEU A 35 1.31 9.46 4.18
N GLY A 36 2.10 10.07 3.30
CA GLY A 36 2.46 11.49 3.39
C GLY A 36 3.46 11.83 4.51
N ASP A 37 4.01 10.83 5.20
CA ASP A 37 5.02 10.97 6.25
C ASP A 37 6.10 9.87 6.16
N ALA A 38 7.10 9.96 7.05
CA ALA A 38 8.19 8.99 7.18
C ALA A 38 8.11 8.17 8.48
N ASN A 39 6.94 8.09 9.11
CA ASN A 39 6.75 7.38 10.37
C ASN A 39 6.45 5.90 10.11
N ASP A 40 7.18 5.02 10.80
CA ASP A 40 6.95 3.58 10.77
C ASP A 40 5.52 3.25 11.26
N ARG A 41 4.89 2.23 10.66
CA ARG A 41 3.57 1.74 11.09
C ARG A 41 3.70 0.27 11.49
N ASN A 42 3.37 -0.04 12.74
CA ASN A 42 3.39 -1.44 13.23
C ASN A 42 2.07 -2.18 13.00
N ILE A 43 1.06 -1.50 12.45
CA ILE A 43 -0.24 -2.06 12.10
C ILE A 43 -0.61 -1.66 10.66
N PRO A 44 -1.39 -2.48 9.93
CA PRO A 44 -1.93 -2.10 8.63
C PRO A 44 -2.61 -0.73 8.70
N THR A 45 -2.11 0.23 7.94
CA THR A 45 -2.66 1.59 7.89
C THR A 45 -3.18 1.86 6.48
N GLU A 46 -4.40 2.37 6.39
CA GLU A 46 -5.05 2.63 5.10
C GLU A 46 -4.34 3.77 4.35
N VAL A 47 -4.05 3.55 3.07
CA VAL A 47 -3.55 4.56 2.15
C VAL A 47 -4.74 5.04 1.32
N THR A 48 -5.31 6.18 1.70
CA THR A 48 -6.47 6.76 1.02
C THR A 48 -6.07 7.27 -0.35
N MET A 49 -6.79 6.84 -1.38
CA MET A 49 -6.63 7.35 -2.75
C MET A 49 -7.99 7.66 -3.34
N GLU A 50 -8.16 8.89 -3.80
CA GLU A 50 -9.41 9.32 -4.43
C GLU A 50 -9.34 9.14 -5.94
N GLY A 51 -10.48 8.80 -6.55
CA GLY A 51 -10.61 8.76 -8.01
C GLY A 51 -9.79 7.66 -8.71
N CYS A 52 -9.48 6.56 -8.03
CA CYS A 52 -8.84 5.40 -8.65
C CYS A 52 -9.27 4.08 -8.01
N VAL A 53 -9.15 2.99 -8.78
CA VAL A 53 -9.41 1.61 -8.35
C VAL A 53 -8.09 0.84 -8.37
N PRO A 54 -7.54 0.45 -7.20
CA PRO A 54 -6.29 -0.29 -7.14
C PRO A 54 -6.44 -1.70 -7.75
N LYS A 55 -5.48 -2.09 -8.58
CA LYS A 55 -5.47 -3.38 -9.29
C LYS A 55 -4.33 -4.28 -8.88
N ASN A 56 -3.16 -3.72 -8.57
CA ASN A 56 -2.01 -4.50 -8.15
C ASN A 56 -1.03 -3.64 -7.34
N VAL A 57 -0.20 -4.28 -6.52
CA VAL A 57 0.83 -3.62 -5.71
C VAL A 57 2.13 -4.41 -5.75
N ALA A 58 3.25 -3.70 -5.83
CA ALA A 58 4.59 -4.26 -5.80
C ALA A 58 5.48 -3.51 -4.81
N CYS A 59 6.06 -4.23 -3.86
CA CYS A 59 6.97 -3.70 -2.85
C CYS A 59 8.43 -4.01 -3.22
N GLY A 60 9.22 -2.96 -3.40
CA GLY A 60 10.67 -3.07 -3.58
C GLY A 60 11.42 -3.03 -2.25
N TRP A 61 12.72 -2.73 -2.30
CA TRP A 61 13.51 -2.54 -1.08
C TRP A 61 13.09 -1.29 -0.29
N TRP A 62 12.91 -0.17 -0.99
CA TRP A 62 12.69 1.16 -0.38
C TRP A 62 11.54 1.93 -1.04
N HIS A 63 10.71 1.27 -1.84
CA HIS A 63 9.62 1.90 -2.57
C HIS A 63 8.45 0.93 -2.74
N THR A 64 7.27 1.50 -3.00
CA THR A 64 6.03 0.78 -3.34
C THR A 64 5.51 1.32 -4.66
N LEU A 65 5.14 0.43 -5.57
CA LEU A 65 4.41 0.75 -6.79
C LEU A 65 2.98 0.25 -6.69
N LEU A 66 2.03 1.08 -7.11
CA LEU A 66 0.63 0.72 -7.21
C LEU A 66 0.16 0.90 -8.65
N LEU A 67 -0.46 -0.14 -9.20
CA LEU A 67 -1.23 -0.04 -10.43
C LEU A 67 -2.68 0.27 -10.06
N ALA A 68 -3.22 1.36 -10.60
CA ALA A 68 -4.61 1.75 -10.42
C ALA A 68 -5.23 2.22 -11.73
N GLU A 69 -6.53 2.02 -11.86
CA GLU A 69 -7.33 2.46 -13.00
C GLU A 69 -8.26 3.61 -12.58
N SER A 70 -8.66 4.46 -13.53
CA SER A 70 -9.72 5.44 -13.27
C SER A 70 -11.06 4.72 -13.05
N PRO A 71 -11.92 5.23 -12.14
CA PRO A 71 -13.30 4.75 -12.06
C PRO A 71 -13.99 5.04 -13.39
N THR A 72 -14.58 3.99 -13.98
CA THR A 72 -15.43 4.09 -15.18
C THR A 72 -16.72 4.82 -14.88
#